data_AF-A0A931G929-F1
#
_entry.id   AF-A0A931G929-F1
#
_cell.length_a   1.000
_cell.length_b   1.000
_cell.length_c   1.000
_cell.angle_alpha   90.00
_cell.angle_beta   90.00
_cell.angle_gamma   90.00
#
_symmetry.space_group_name_H-M   'P 1'
#
loop_
_entity.id
_entity.type
_entity.pdbx_description
1 polymer ?
#
loop_
_entity_poly.entity_id
_entity_poly.type
_entity_poly.pdbx_seq_one_letter_code
_entity_poly.pdbx_strand_id
1 'polypeptide(L)' 'MGMDRETDEQTLMFYLQKFSEDTFMKTFVPRLSDDDLEKIYQCIHQLLKQHITEDEYHELFLKDR' A
#
# COMPACT_ATOMS: atom_id res chain seq x y z
N MET A 1 16.78 18.04 11.01
CA MET A 1 17.72 17.61 9.97
C MET A 1 17.18 16.30 9.45
N GLY A 2 16.93 16.22 8.14
CA GLY A 2 16.15 15.14 7.52
C GLY A 2 16.62 13.78 7.98
N MET A 3 15.70 13.01 8.57
CA MET A 3 15.96 11.61 8.86
C MET A 3 16.30 10.96 7.52
N ASP A 4 17.41 10.24 7.50
CA ASP A 4 17.93 9.55 6.33
C ASP A 4 16.80 8.89 5.54
N ARG A 5 16.86 8.97 4.21
CA ARG A 5 15.90 8.34 3.30
C ARG A 5 15.62 6.88 3.68
N GLU A 6 16.66 6.20 4.19
CA GLU A 6 16.57 4.85 4.75
C GLU A 6 15.57 4.75 5.93
N THR A 7 15.56 5.71 6.85
CA THR A 7 14.64 5.74 7.99
C THR A 7 13.21 6.04 7.55
N ASP A 8 13.01 6.90 6.55
CA ASP A 8 11.71 7.12 5.92
C ASP A 8 11.19 5.85 5.24
N GLU A 9 12.05 5.13 4.52
CA GLU A 9 11.73 3.84 3.87
C GLU A 9 11.36 2.77 4.91
N GLN A 10 12.12 2.66 6.00
CA GLN A 10 11.80 1.73 7.10
C GLN A 10 10.47 2.07 7.77
N THR A 11 10.21 3.36 7.99
CA THR A 11 8.95 3.83 8.56
C THR A 11 7.77 3.51 7.64
N LEU A 12 7.92 3.76 6.33
CA LEU A 12 6.92 3.41 5.33
C LEU A 12 6.66 1.91 5.29
N MET A 13 7.70 1.08 5.33
CA MET A 13 7.58 -0.38 5.37
C MET A 13 6.81 -0.84 6.62
N PHE A 14 7.09 -0.25 7.78
CA PHE A 14 6.38 -0.55 9.02
C PHE A 14 4.89 -0.18 8.93
N TYR A 15 4.56 1.00 8.37
CA TYR A 15 3.17 1.37 8.15
C TYR A 15 2.48 0.41 7.19
N LEU A 16 3.11 0.07 6.06
CA LEU A 16 2.54 -0.88 5.09
C LEU A 16 2.30 -2.26 5.73
N GLN A 17 3.21 -2.74 6.58
CA GLN A 17 2.98 -3.97 7.35
C GLN A 17 1.78 -3.87 8.28
N LYS A 18 1.60 -2.73 8.97
CA LYS A 18 0.40 -2.47 9.78
C LYS A 18 -0.87 -2.45 8.95
N PHE A 19 -0.81 -1.87 7.76
CA PHE A 19 -1.91 -1.93 6.81
C PHE A 19 -2.21 -3.37 6.39
N SER A 20 -1.20 -4.24 6.20
CA SER A 20 -1.39 -5.67 5.91
C SER A 20 -1.99 -6.51 7.05
N GLU A 21 -2.11 -5.97 8.27
CA GLU A 21 -2.77 -6.71 9.36
C GLU A 21 -4.28 -6.78 9.15
N ASP A 22 -4.81 -7.99 8.96
CA ASP A 22 -6.25 -8.29 8.81
C ASP A 22 -7.13 -7.58 9.86
N THR A 23 -6.70 -7.55 11.12
CA THR A 23 -7.42 -6.91 12.22
C THR A 23 -7.49 -5.40 12.07
N PHE A 24 -6.40 -4.79 11.59
CA PHE A 24 -6.34 -3.36 11.32
C PHE A 24 -7.21 -3.04 10.10
N MET A 25 -7.06 -3.77 9.00
CA MET A 25 -7.88 -3.60 7.79
C MET A 25 -9.37 -3.71 8.08
N LYS A 26 -9.80 -4.74 8.82
CA LYS A 26 -11.21 -4.94 9.19
C LYS A 26 -11.78 -3.81 10.05
N THR A 27 -10.94 -3.06 10.73
CA THR A 27 -11.36 -1.90 11.53
C THR A 27 -11.28 -0.60 10.73
N PHE A 28 -10.28 -0.48 9.86
CA PHE A 28 -9.96 0.74 9.11
C PHE A 28 -10.81 0.87 7.85
N VAL A 29 -10.88 -0.18 7.03
CA VAL A 29 -11.64 -0.20 5.76
C VAL A 29 -13.10 0.21 5.92
N PRO A 30 -13.89 -0.32 6.88
CA PRO A 30 -15.30 0.10 7.03
C PRO A 30 -15.49 1.50 7.62
N ARG A 31 -14.42 2.15 8.10
CA ARG A 31 -14.47 3.55 8.58
C ARG A 31 -14.19 4.56 7.47
N LEU A 32 -13.65 4.11 6.34
CA LEU A 32 -13.41 4.94 5.17
C LEU A 32 -14.72 5.13 4.40
N SER A 33 -14.90 6.33 3.84
CA SER A 33 -16.00 6.56 2.89
C SER A 33 -15.65 5.95 1.54
N ASP A 34 -16.63 5.71 0.67
CA ASP A 34 -16.38 5.24 -0.70
C ASP A 34 -15.36 6.12 -1.46
N ASP A 35 -15.42 7.44 -1.26
CA ASP A 35 -14.47 8.40 -1.84
C ASP A 35 -13.03 8.22 -1.31
N ASP A 36 -12.86 7.90 -0.02
CA ASP A 36 -11.55 7.62 0.56
C ASP A 36 -10.98 6.30 0.03
N LEU A 37 -11.84 5.27 -0.10
CA LEU A 37 -11.46 3.99 -0.69
C LEU A 37 -10.99 4.16 -2.14
N GLU A 38 -11.73 4.93 -2.94
CA GLU A 38 -11.36 5.21 -4.33
C GLU A 38 -10.03 5.96 -4.43
N LYS A 39 -9.82 6.99 -3.59
CA LYS A 39 -8.55 7.73 -3.55
C LYS A 39 -7.37 6.85 -3.19
N ILE A 40 -7.51 5.98 -2.18
CA ILE A 40 -6.44 5.07 -1.78
C ILE A 40 -6.16 4.06 -2.89
N TYR A 41 -7.20 3.48 -3.48
CA TYR A 41 -7.06 2.54 -4.59
C TYR A 41 -6.36 3.18 -5.79
N GLN A 42 -6.78 4.38 -6.21
CA GLN A 42 -6.14 5.10 -7.31
C GLN A 42 -4.70 5.47 -7.00
N CYS A 43 -4.40 5.90 -5.77
CA CYS A 43 -3.04 6.22 -5.33
C CYS A 43 -2.13 4.99 -5.40
N ILE A 44 -2.57 3.87 -4.82
CA ILE A 44 -1.83 2.60 -4.87
C ILE A 44 -1.66 2.14 -6.32
N HIS A 45 -2.71 2.17 -7.13
CA HIS A 45 -2.65 1.76 -8.54
C HIS A 45 -1.69 2.65 -9.35
N GLN A 46 -1.69 3.97 -9.13
CA GLN A 46 -0.73 4.87 -9.79
C GLN A 46 0.71 4.58 -9.36
N LEU A 47 0.96 4.42 -8.06
CA LEU A 47 2.29 4.09 -7.54
C LEU A 47 2.78 2.74 -8.07
N LEU A 48 1.91 1.73 -8.07
CA LEU A 48 2.19 0.43 -8.67
C LEU A 48 2.52 0.60 -10.14
N LYS A 49 1.67 1.23 -10.95
CA LYS A 49 1.92 1.42 -12.38
C LYS A 49 3.20 2.23 -12.67
N GLN A 50 3.59 3.14 -11.79
CA GLN A 50 4.81 3.95 -11.93
C GLN A 50 6.09 3.20 -11.53
N HIS A 51 6.02 2.30 -10.55
CA HIS A 51 7.20 1.66 -9.96
C HIS A 51 7.30 0.15 -10.21
N ILE A 52 6.20 -0.49 -10.59
CA ILE A 52 6.03 -1.94 -10.76
C ILE A 52 5.36 -2.18 -12.12
N THR A 53 6.01 -2.98 -12.96
CA THR A 53 5.43 -3.42 -14.24
C THR A 53 4.23 -4.34 -14.01
N GLU A 54 3.29 -4.41 -14.96
CA GLU A 54 2.12 -5.31 -14.84
C GLU A 54 2.53 -6.76 -14.49
N ASP A 55 3.58 -7.30 -15.12
CA ASP A 55 4.16 -8.62 -14.79
C ASP A 55 4.53 -8.77 -13.31
N GLU A 56 5.27 -7.80 -12.76
CA GLU A 56 5.71 -7.83 -11.36
C GLU A 56 4.52 -7.65 -10.40
N TYR A 57 3.48 -6.90 -10.78
CA TYR A 57 2.26 -6.78 -9.98
C TYR A 57 1.52 -8.13 -9.91
N HIS A 58 1.39 -8.81 -11.05
CA HIS A 58 0.76 -10.12 -11.11
C HIS A 58 1.56 -11.17 -10.31
N GLU A 59 2.89 -11.17 -10.42
CA GLU A 59 3.75 -12.11 -9.71
C GLU A 59 3.87 -11.83 -8.19
N LEU A 60 4.06 -10.57 -7.79
CA LEU A 60 4.32 -10.21 -6.39
C LEU A 60 3.04 -10.02 -5.57
N PHE A 61 2.00 -9.41 -6.16
CA PHE A 61 0.80 -9.00 -5.43
C PHE A 61 -0.33 -10.01 -5.57
N LEU A 62 -0.60 -10.48 -6.78
CA LEU A 62 -1.69 -11.43 -7.02
C LEU A 62 -1.30 -12.87 -6.68
N LYS A 63 0.00 -13.24 -6.78
CA LYS A 63 0.46 -14.64 -6.65
C LYS A 63 -0.45 -15.63 -7.40
N ASP A 64 -1.09 -15.15 -8.45
CA ASP A 64 -2.07 -15.90 -9.22
C ASP A 64 -1.27 -16.64 -10.27
N ARG A 65 -1.06 -17.93 -10.01
CA ARG A 65 -0.50 -18.87 -10.97
C ARG A 65 -1.60 -19.79 -11.45
#